data_AF-A0A1M6GMW1-F1
#
_entry.id   AF-A0A1M6GMW1-F1
#
_cell.length_a   1.000
_cell.length_b   1.000
_cell.length_c   1.000
_cell.angle_alpha   90.00
_cell.angle_beta   90.00
_cell.angle_gamma   90.00
#
_symmetry.space_group_name_H-M   'P 1'
#
loop_
_entity.id
_entity.type
_entity.pdbx_description
1 polymer ?
#
loop_
_entity_poly.entity_id
_entity_poly.type
_entity_poly.pdbx_seq_one_letter_code
_entity_poly.pdbx_strand_id
1 'polypeptide(L)'
;MGGGRLVKECNFKIRTTIDDAKERYLKLMSPKEEYEWDDIQKSFHIGEVYISQKDGYILFEDMNGEAFFGWETSLWIDFAGKDEVVYAYYDEDGNAEVVYIKDEICIRDFRIYEFEIDTDECKINFQYHISNYNDVASFLDENLH
;
A
#
# COMPACT_ATOMS: atom_id res chain seq x y z
N MET A 1 4.58 -21.42 24.05
CA MET A 1 4.66 -21.73 22.62
C MET A 1 3.95 -20.60 21.91
N GLY A 2 4.68 -19.55 21.54
CA GLY A 2 4.12 -18.41 20.83
C GLY A 2 3.98 -18.80 19.37
N GLY A 3 2.75 -19.00 18.91
CA GLY A 3 2.48 -19.04 17.47
C GLY A 3 2.81 -17.67 16.93
N GLY A 4 3.97 -17.53 16.29
CA GLY A 4 4.28 -16.36 15.50
C GLY A 4 3.19 -16.25 14.45
N ARG A 5 2.39 -15.18 14.53
CA ARG A 5 1.45 -14.83 13.47
C ARG A 5 2.33 -14.72 12.22
N LEU A 6 2.08 -15.58 11.23
CA LEU A 6 2.68 -15.44 9.91
C LEU A 6 2.14 -14.11 9.40
N VAL A 7 3.02 -13.13 9.22
CA VAL A 7 2.61 -11.74 9.03
C VAL A 7 2.59 -11.45 7.55
N LYS A 8 1.38 -11.25 7.05
CA LYS A 8 1.11 -10.61 5.78
C LYS A 8 0.87 -9.13 6.07
N GLU A 9 1.56 -8.24 5.36
CA GLU A 9 1.37 -6.81 5.52
C GLU A 9 1.17 -6.16 4.16
N CYS A 10 0.18 -5.28 4.07
CA CYS A 10 -0.27 -4.65 2.84
C CYS A 10 -0.71 -3.23 3.17
N ASN A 11 0.19 -2.27 2.96
CA ASN A 11 -0.04 -0.91 3.39
C ASN A 11 0.29 0.05 2.26
N PHE A 12 -0.43 1.16 2.18
CA PHE A 12 0.02 2.29 1.38
C PHE A 12 -0.22 3.60 2.10
N LYS A 13 0.57 4.61 1.75
CA LYS A 13 0.34 6.00 2.16
C LYS A 13 0.23 6.91 0.96
N ILE A 14 -0.64 7.92 1.06
CA ILE A 14 -0.84 8.94 0.04
C ILE A 14 -0.71 10.34 0.66
N ARG A 15 -0.03 11.25 -0.05
CA ARG A 15 0.17 12.63 0.41
C ARG A 15 -0.98 13.54 0.00
N THR A 16 -2.15 13.36 0.61
CA THR A 16 -3.33 14.19 0.40
C THR A 16 -4.10 14.44 1.72
N THR A 17 -5.31 14.99 1.66
CA THR A 17 -6.20 15.14 2.81
C THR A 17 -7.01 13.87 3.04
N ILE A 18 -7.47 13.65 4.28
CA ILE A 18 -8.24 12.45 4.62
C ILE A 18 -9.54 12.35 3.80
N ASP A 19 -10.23 13.47 3.54
CA ASP A 19 -11.48 13.46 2.78
C ASP A 19 -11.26 13.08 1.32
N ASP A 20 -10.20 13.61 0.69
CA ASP A 20 -9.85 13.29 -0.69
C ASP A 20 -9.37 11.84 -0.83
N ALA A 21 -8.52 11.37 0.08
CA ALA A 21 -8.09 9.97 0.13
C ALA A 21 -9.28 9.02 0.25
N LYS A 22 -10.23 9.33 1.15
CA LYS A 22 -11.45 8.55 1.36
C LYS A 22 -12.33 8.50 0.11
N GLU A 23 -12.55 9.66 -0.52
CA GLU A 23 -13.36 9.78 -1.74
C GLU A 23 -12.74 8.98 -2.91
N ARG A 24 -11.43 9.07 -3.10
CA ARG A 24 -10.72 8.31 -4.14
C ARG A 24 -10.83 6.81 -3.93
N TYR A 25 -10.64 6.35 -2.69
CA TYR A 25 -10.70 4.93 -2.38
C TYR A 25 -12.10 4.35 -2.60
N LEU A 26 -13.15 5.08 -2.18
CA LEU A 26 -14.55 4.68 -2.41
C LEU A 26 -14.91 4.57 -3.90
N LYS A 27 -14.36 5.47 -4.73
CA LYS A 27 -14.55 5.40 -6.19
C LYS A 27 -13.97 4.12 -6.81
N LEU A 28 -12.92 3.56 -6.20
CA LEU A 28 -12.28 2.32 -6.66
C LEU A 28 -13.00 1.06 -6.17
N MET A 29 -13.30 0.98 -4.87
CA MET A 29 -13.80 -0.26 -4.27
C MET A 29 -15.27 -0.52 -4.60
N SER A 30 -16.12 0.50 -4.46
CA SER A 30 -17.54 0.52 -4.83
C SER A 30 -18.20 1.72 -4.15
N PRO A 31 -19.01 2.52 -4.85
CA PRO A 31 -19.68 3.69 -4.28
C PRO A 31 -20.80 3.35 -3.28
N LYS A 32 -21.03 2.07 -2.95
CA LYS A 32 -22.07 1.63 -2.01
C LYS A 32 -21.56 1.41 -0.60
N GLU A 33 -20.25 1.39 -0.39
CA GLU A 33 -19.66 1.23 0.92
C GLU A 33 -19.49 2.60 1.60
N GLU A 34 -19.52 2.61 2.92
CA GLU A 34 -19.35 3.81 3.73
C GLU A 34 -18.25 3.56 4.76
N TYR A 35 -17.57 4.63 5.15
CA TYR A 35 -16.59 4.56 6.22
C TYR A 35 -17.27 4.47 7.58
N GLU A 36 -16.81 3.53 8.38
CA GLU A 36 -17.21 3.36 9.78
C GLU A 36 -16.09 3.89 10.69
N TRP A 37 -16.48 4.35 11.88
CA TRP A 37 -15.54 4.78 12.91
C TRP A 37 -15.36 3.66 13.93
N ASP A 38 -14.12 3.20 14.10
CA ASP A 38 -13.76 2.24 15.14
C ASP A 38 -13.36 3.01 16.42
N ASP A 39 -14.15 2.83 17.48
CA ASP A 39 -13.91 3.48 18.76
C ASP A 39 -12.76 2.89 19.57
N ILE A 40 -12.31 1.69 19.28
CA ILE A 40 -11.19 1.02 19.94
C ILE A 40 -9.88 1.48 19.28
N GLN A 41 -9.80 1.42 17.95
CA GLN A 41 -8.63 1.84 17.19
C GLN A 41 -8.53 3.36 17.02
N LYS A 42 -9.63 4.09 17.21
CA LYS A 42 -9.73 5.55 17.02
C LYS A 42 -9.38 5.96 15.59
N SER A 43 -9.89 5.22 14.62
CA SER A 43 -9.63 5.39 13.18
C SER A 43 -10.88 5.11 12.36
N PHE A 44 -10.90 5.60 11.12
CA PHE A 44 -11.93 5.25 10.15
C PHE A 44 -11.54 3.96 9.43
N HIS A 45 -12.50 3.15 9.04
CA HIS A 45 -12.26 1.96 8.24
C HIS A 45 -13.39 1.68 7.25
N ILE A 46 -13.09 0.83 6.28
CA ILE A 46 -14.01 0.29 5.29
C ILE A 46 -13.66 -1.18 5.11
N GLY A 47 -14.57 -2.07 5.51
CA GLY A 47 -14.21 -3.47 5.72
C GLY A 47 -13.02 -3.59 6.67
N GLU A 48 -11.96 -4.28 6.20
CA GLU A 48 -10.71 -4.54 6.93
C GLU A 48 -9.60 -3.50 6.66
N VAL A 49 -9.90 -2.43 5.92
CA VAL A 49 -8.93 -1.36 5.61
C VAL A 49 -9.14 -0.18 6.53
N TYR A 50 -8.15 0.11 7.37
CA TYR A 50 -8.14 1.22 8.31
C TYR A 50 -7.38 2.42 7.74
N ILE A 51 -7.82 3.62 8.11
CA ILE A 51 -7.26 4.88 7.65
C ILE A 51 -6.83 5.74 8.84
N SER A 52 -5.59 6.21 8.78
CA SER A 52 -5.02 7.12 9.76
C SER A 52 -4.24 8.25 9.09
N GLN A 53 -4.01 9.35 9.81
CA GLN A 53 -3.18 10.46 9.34
C GLN A 53 -1.86 10.47 10.11
N LYS A 54 -0.74 10.45 9.37
CA LYS A 54 0.62 10.44 9.94
C LYS A 54 1.57 11.25 9.07
N ASP A 55 2.31 12.17 9.67
CA ASP A 55 3.41 12.94 9.04
C ASP A 55 3.07 13.58 7.67
N GLY A 56 1.83 14.08 7.53
CA GLY A 56 1.36 14.72 6.28
C GLY A 56 0.92 13.74 5.19
N TYR A 57 0.86 12.45 5.50
CA TYR A 57 0.27 11.40 4.69
C TYR A 57 -1.01 10.87 5.33
N ILE A 58 -1.85 10.28 4.49
CA ILE A 58 -2.94 9.40 4.88
C ILE A 58 -2.46 7.97 4.66
N LEU A 59 -2.40 7.18 5.72
CA LEU A 59 -2.01 5.79 5.71
C LEU A 59 -3.26 4.91 5.61
N PHE A 60 -3.19 3.89 4.77
CA PHE A 60 -4.18 2.83 4.59
C PHE A 60 -3.53 1.52 5.01
N GLU A 61 -4.10 0.91 6.05
CA GLU A 61 -3.63 -0.33 6.65
C GLU A 61 -4.64 -1.44 6.35
N ASP A 62 -4.26 -2.43 5.55
CA ASP A 62 -5.12 -3.56 5.22
C ASP A 62 -4.85 -4.74 6.15
N MET A 63 -5.80 -4.97 7.06
CA MET A 63 -5.68 -5.99 8.10
C MET A 63 -5.84 -7.43 7.58
N ASN A 64 -6.37 -7.61 6.37
CA ASN A 64 -6.47 -8.92 5.70
C ASN A 64 -5.32 -9.15 4.69
N GLY A 65 -4.69 -8.06 4.24
CA GLY A 65 -3.55 -8.08 3.33
C GLY A 65 -3.90 -8.27 1.85
N GLU A 66 -5.16 -8.23 1.45
CA GLU A 66 -5.59 -8.58 0.08
C GLU A 66 -6.22 -7.43 -0.72
N ALA A 67 -6.58 -6.33 -0.07
CA ALA A 67 -7.34 -5.24 -0.66
C ALA A 67 -6.59 -4.55 -1.81
N PHE A 68 -5.26 -4.43 -1.70
CA PHE A 68 -4.42 -3.72 -2.68
C PHE A 68 -3.49 -4.65 -3.49
N PHE A 69 -3.37 -5.91 -3.05
CA PHE A 69 -2.51 -6.90 -3.68
C PHE A 69 -2.86 -7.07 -5.17
N GLY A 70 -1.84 -7.09 -6.02
CA GLY A 70 -2.01 -7.28 -7.45
C GLY A 70 -2.66 -6.11 -8.21
N TRP A 71 -2.87 -4.95 -7.58
CA TRP A 71 -3.36 -3.77 -8.31
C TRP A 71 -2.39 -3.35 -9.41
N GLU A 72 -2.89 -3.22 -10.64
CA GLU A 72 -2.10 -2.77 -11.80
C GLU A 72 -1.49 -1.39 -11.57
N THR A 73 -0.29 -1.15 -12.10
CA THR A 73 0.42 0.14 -11.92
C THR A 73 -0.34 1.32 -12.50
N SER A 74 -1.14 1.13 -13.56
CA SER A 74 -2.05 2.18 -14.05
C SER A 74 -3.10 2.57 -13.03
N LEU A 75 -3.62 1.61 -12.24
CA LEU A 75 -4.59 1.89 -11.20
C LEU A 75 -3.98 2.71 -10.07
N TRP A 76 -2.73 2.40 -9.69
CA TRP A 76 -1.97 3.22 -8.73
C TRP A 76 -1.73 4.64 -9.21
N ILE A 77 -1.39 4.81 -10.50
CA ILE A 77 -1.21 6.14 -11.10
C ILE A 77 -2.52 6.93 -11.07
N ASP A 78 -3.64 6.30 -11.48
CA ASP A 78 -4.96 6.94 -11.47
C ASP A 78 -5.41 7.32 -10.05
N PHE A 79 -5.15 6.46 -9.06
CA PHE A 79 -5.44 6.73 -7.65
C PHE A 79 -4.58 7.88 -7.09
N ALA A 80 -3.27 7.86 -7.38
CA ALA A 80 -2.33 8.88 -6.94
C ALA A 80 -2.68 10.26 -7.51
N GLY A 81 -3.08 10.31 -8.79
CA GLY A 81 -3.17 11.56 -9.52
C GLY A 81 -1.84 12.32 -9.41
N LYS A 82 -1.89 13.55 -8.92
CA LYS A 82 -0.69 14.38 -8.72
C LYS A 82 0.02 14.16 -7.40
N ASP A 83 -0.60 13.41 -6.49
CA ASP A 83 -0.07 13.19 -5.16
C ASP A 83 0.94 12.05 -5.16
N GLU A 84 1.75 12.03 -4.11
CA GLU A 84 2.72 10.97 -3.88
C GLU A 84 2.04 9.76 -3.23
N VAL A 85 2.24 8.57 -3.79
CA VAL A 85 1.77 7.30 -3.23
C VAL A 85 2.96 6.37 -3.05
N VAL A 86 3.01 5.73 -1.88
CA VAL A 86 3.95 4.66 -1.57
C VAL A 86 3.16 3.46 -1.08
N TYR A 87 3.28 2.33 -1.76
CA TYR A 87 2.64 1.08 -1.42
C TYR A 87 3.70 0.00 -1.26
N ALA A 88 3.49 -0.88 -0.29
CA ALA A 88 4.27 -2.09 -0.13
C ALA A 88 3.40 -3.24 0.36
N TYR A 89 3.76 -4.43 -0.09
CA TYR A 89 3.12 -5.69 0.27
C TYR A 89 4.16 -6.78 0.43
N TYR A 90 3.94 -7.68 1.39
CA TYR A 90 4.64 -8.96 1.42
C TYR A 90 3.82 -10.04 2.14
N ASP A 91 4.09 -11.32 1.83
CA ASP A 91 3.48 -12.47 2.51
C ASP A 91 4.44 -13.61 2.84
N GLU A 92 3.94 -14.66 3.50
CA GLU A 92 4.72 -15.82 3.92
C GLU A 92 5.24 -16.70 2.77
N ASP A 93 4.61 -16.63 1.60
CA ASP A 93 4.97 -17.41 0.41
C ASP A 93 6.11 -16.74 -0.38
N GLY A 94 6.59 -15.58 0.11
CA GLY A 94 7.69 -14.83 -0.49
C GLY A 94 7.25 -13.90 -1.61
N ASN A 95 5.94 -13.69 -1.77
CA ASN A 95 5.42 -12.67 -2.67
C ASN A 95 5.71 -11.29 -2.07
N ALA A 96 6.09 -10.34 -2.90
CA ALA A 96 6.40 -8.98 -2.47
C ALA A 96 6.12 -7.97 -3.57
N GLU A 97 5.56 -6.82 -3.19
CA GLU A 97 5.33 -5.69 -4.09
C GLU A 97 5.80 -4.38 -3.47
N VAL A 98 6.36 -3.49 -4.28
CA VAL A 98 6.55 -2.08 -3.94
C VAL A 98 6.20 -1.22 -5.13
N VAL A 99 5.28 -0.28 -4.92
CA VAL A 99 4.92 0.74 -5.91
C VAL A 99 5.16 2.12 -5.32
N TYR A 100 5.89 2.95 -6.06
CA TYR A 100 6.10 4.36 -5.71
C TYR A 100 5.70 5.23 -6.90
N ILE A 101 4.65 6.04 -6.70
CA ILE A 101 4.16 7.00 -7.67
C ILE A 101 4.39 8.41 -7.15
N LYS A 102 4.84 9.30 -8.02
CA LYS A 102 4.98 10.73 -7.73
C LYS A 102 4.82 11.55 -8.99
N ASP A 103 4.09 12.66 -8.91
CA ASP A 103 3.86 13.58 -10.04
C ASP A 103 3.32 12.84 -11.27
N GLU A 104 2.31 11.96 -11.08
CA GLU A 104 1.69 11.12 -12.13
C GLU A 104 2.65 10.10 -12.80
N ILE A 105 3.84 9.90 -12.22
CA ILE A 105 4.87 9.03 -12.76
C ILE A 105 5.14 7.86 -11.80
N CYS A 106 5.13 6.63 -12.33
CA CYS A 106 5.71 5.50 -11.63
C CYS A 106 7.25 5.63 -11.57
N ILE A 107 7.78 5.73 -10.35
CA ILE A 107 9.22 5.76 -10.07
C ILE A 107 9.74 4.36 -9.75
N ARG A 108 8.92 3.54 -9.09
CA ARG A 108 9.23 2.15 -8.76
C ARG A 108 7.98 1.30 -8.93
N ASP A 109 8.13 0.20 -9.63
CA ASP A 109 7.20 -0.93 -9.67
C ASP A 109 8.05 -2.20 -9.55
N PHE A 110 8.05 -2.75 -8.34
CA PHE A 110 8.71 -4.00 -8.01
C PHE A 110 7.64 -5.01 -7.63
N ARG A 111 7.67 -6.18 -8.26
CA ARG A 111 6.77 -7.29 -7.94
C ARG A 111 7.53 -8.58 -8.14
N ILE A 112 7.49 -9.43 -7.12
CA ILE A 112 7.99 -10.81 -7.17
C ILE A 112 6.87 -11.69 -6.65
N TYR A 113 6.51 -12.72 -7.41
CA TYR A 113 5.58 -13.74 -6.97
C TYR A 113 6.23 -15.12 -7.07
N GLU A 114 5.92 -16.04 -6.15
CA GLU A 114 6.54 -17.37 -6.07
C GLU A 114 6.42 -18.18 -7.38
N PHE A 115 5.43 -17.85 -8.23
CA PHE A 115 5.12 -18.60 -9.45
C PHE A 115 4.95 -17.79 -10.76
N GLU A 116 5.04 -16.45 -10.77
CA GLU A 116 4.84 -15.61 -11.98
C GLU A 116 5.68 -14.30 -12.02
N ILE A 117 5.76 -13.75 -13.24
CA ILE A 117 6.42 -12.53 -13.75
C ILE A 117 7.00 -11.59 -12.68
N ASP A 118 8.33 -11.50 -12.64
CA ASP A 118 9.03 -10.40 -11.99
C ASP A 118 8.83 -9.11 -12.80
N THR A 119 8.15 -8.13 -12.21
CA THR A 119 8.17 -6.75 -12.71
C THR A 119 9.20 -5.98 -11.90
N ASP A 120 10.24 -5.50 -12.57
CA ASP A 120 11.30 -4.69 -11.95
C ASP A 120 11.50 -3.42 -12.80
N GLU A 121 10.55 -2.49 -12.69
CA GLU A 121 10.68 -1.16 -13.31
C GLU A 121 11.13 -0.15 -12.27
N CYS A 122 12.25 0.51 -12.54
CA CYS A 122 12.84 1.50 -11.65
C CYS A 122 13.35 2.70 -12.42
N LYS A 123 12.97 3.91 -11.99
CA LYS A 123 13.56 5.16 -12.46
C LYS A 123 14.71 5.56 -11.54
N ILE A 124 15.68 6.28 -12.11
CA ILE A 124 16.98 6.67 -11.49
C ILE A 124 16.85 7.35 -10.11
N ASN A 125 15.67 7.86 -9.74
CA ASN A 125 15.45 8.63 -8.52
C ASN A 125 14.97 7.81 -7.30
N PHE A 126 14.81 6.49 -7.43
CA PHE A 126 14.42 5.66 -6.28
C PHE A 126 15.66 5.35 -5.42
N GLN A 127 15.64 5.78 -4.16
CA GLN A 127 16.81 5.72 -3.27
C GLN A 127 16.98 4.37 -2.58
N TYR A 128 15.91 3.58 -2.47
CA TYR A 128 15.93 2.30 -1.78
C TYR A 128 16.32 1.17 -2.74
N HIS A 129 17.30 0.37 -2.35
CA HIS A 129 17.62 -0.85 -3.08
C HIS A 129 16.61 -1.92 -2.71
N ILE A 130 15.84 -2.38 -3.70
CA ILE A 130 14.85 -3.45 -3.53
C ILE A 130 15.15 -4.51 -4.56
N SER A 131 15.59 -5.67 -4.08
CA SER A 131 16.01 -6.81 -4.89
C SER A 131 15.29 -8.11 -4.49
N ASN A 132 14.71 -8.16 -3.30
CA ASN A 132 14.09 -9.36 -2.75
C ASN A 132 13.03 -9.01 -1.71
N TYR A 133 12.30 -10.05 -1.29
CA TYR A 133 11.30 -10.01 -0.24
C TYR A 133 11.73 -9.30 1.06
N ASN A 134 12.93 -9.60 1.59
CA ASN A 134 13.38 -9.00 2.85
C ASN A 134 13.61 -7.49 2.74
N ASP A 135 14.03 -7.03 1.55
CA ASP A 135 14.18 -5.60 1.28
C ASP A 135 12.81 -4.90 1.29
N VAL A 136 11.75 -5.56 0.80
CA VAL A 136 10.38 -5.04 0.83
C VAL A 136 9.82 -5.00 2.24
N ALA A 137 10.00 -6.06 3.03
CA ALA A 137 9.58 -6.08 4.43
C ALA A 137 10.27 -4.94 5.23
N SER A 138 11.58 -4.78 5.03
CA SER A 138 12.34 -3.67 5.65
C SER A 138 11.85 -2.30 5.17
N PHE A 139 11.55 -2.16 3.89
CA PHE A 139 11.01 -0.92 3.33
C PHE A 139 9.65 -0.57 3.94
N LEU A 140 8.76 -1.54 4.11
CA LEU A 140 7.44 -1.36 4.73
C LEU A 140 7.58 -0.93 6.19
N ASP A 141 8.38 -1.63 6.98
CA ASP A 141 8.66 -1.28 8.38
C ASP A 141 9.20 0.15 8.55
N GLU A 142 10.10 0.58 7.65
CA GLU A 142 10.72 1.90 7.72
C GLU A 142 9.84 3.04 7.19
N ASN A 143 8.97 2.77 6.22
CA ASN A 143 8.27 3.82 5.47
C ASN A 143 6.75 3.85 5.67
N LEU A 144 6.14 2.77 6.15
CA LEU A 144 4.69 2.62 6.21
C LEU A 144 4.15 2.31 7.62
N HIS A 145 5.02 2.14 8.63
CA HIS A 145 4.66 1.97 10.04
C HIS A 145 5.00 3.18 10.92
#